data_AF-A0A383DK67-F1
#
_entry.id   AF-A0A383DK67-F1
#
_cell.length_a   1.000
_cell.length_b   1.000
_cell.length_c   1.000
_cell.angle_alpha   90.00
_cell.angle_beta   90.00
_cell.angle_gamma   90.00
#
_symmetry.space_group_name_H-M   'P 1'
#
loop_
_entity.id
_entity.type
_entity.pdbx_description
1 polymer ?
#
loop_
_entity_poly.entity_id
_entity_poly.type
_entity_poly.pdbx_seq_one_letter_code
_entity_poly.pdbx_strand_id
1 'polypeptide(L)'
;MHLNREEWLRLAGLHEKDIPDLVILEGTWWDRKSYEKRLAYLENVRESQFPNMYLGSYHNQTILFCSAYGAPRAVEPVHIFGSMGTRTVIQIGSCGGLQNSIQTGDIVLPEKARIGEGASQYYGHTDVSYPDPHLVSRAAELAEQR
;
A
#
# COMPACT_ATOMS: atom_id res chain seq x y z
N MET A 1 -19.50 -8.22 5.28
CA MET A 1 -19.47 -8.11 6.76
C MET A 1 -19.23 -6.64 7.08
N HIS A 2 -20.13 -5.98 7.80
CA HIS A 2 -19.97 -4.57 8.17
C HIS A 2 -19.36 -4.51 9.57
N LEU A 3 -18.04 -4.55 9.66
CA LEU A 3 -17.32 -4.35 10.92
C LEU A 3 -17.10 -2.86 11.16
N ASN A 4 -17.25 -2.43 12.41
CA ASN A 4 -16.91 -1.07 12.82
C ASN A 4 -15.41 -0.93 13.15
N ARG A 5 -14.97 0.31 13.40
CA ARG A 5 -13.57 0.66 13.71
C ARG A 5 -13.01 -0.13 14.90
N GLU A 6 -13.76 -0.26 15.99
CA GLU A 6 -13.33 -0.95 17.21
C GLU A 6 -13.19 -2.46 16.99
N GLU A 7 -14.08 -3.04 16.18
CA GLU A 7 -14.02 -4.45 15.81
C GLU A 7 -12.78 -4.75 14.96
N TRP A 8 -12.45 -3.88 14.00
CA TRP A 8 -11.22 -4.02 13.22
C TRP A 8 -9.96 -3.90 14.06
N LEU A 9 -9.90 -2.92 14.97
CA LEU A 9 -8.79 -2.77 15.92
C LEU A 9 -8.61 -4.03 16.78
N ARG A 10 -9.71 -4.58 17.30
CA ARG A 10 -9.71 -5.83 18.07
C ARG A 10 -9.19 -7.01 17.26
N LEU A 11 -9.66 -7.18 16.02
CA LEU A 11 -9.19 -8.27 15.14
C LEU A 11 -7.72 -8.12 14.73
N ALA A 12 -7.26 -6.88 14.51
CA ALA A 12 -5.87 -6.59 14.20
C ALA A 12 -4.93 -6.74 15.40
N GLY A 13 -5.48 -6.76 16.63
CA GLY A 13 -4.71 -6.74 17.88
C GLY A 13 -4.06 -5.38 18.14
N LEU A 14 -4.70 -4.28 17.72
CA LEU A 14 -4.15 -2.92 17.75
C LEU A 14 -4.95 -2.00 18.67
N HIS A 15 -4.26 -1.04 19.29
CA HIS A 15 -4.89 0.11 19.91
C HIS A 15 -4.94 1.30 18.94
N GLU A 16 -5.71 2.35 19.27
CA GLU A 16 -5.83 3.52 18.40
C GLU A 16 -4.47 4.17 18.06
N LYS A 17 -3.53 4.18 19.01
CA LYS A 17 -2.17 4.70 18.82
C LYS A 17 -1.32 3.88 17.85
N ASP A 18 -1.73 2.65 17.55
CA ASP A 18 -1.01 1.72 16.68
C ASP A 18 -1.55 1.75 15.23
N ILE A 19 -2.58 2.56 14.96
CA ILE A 19 -3.10 2.76 13.60
C ILE A 19 -1.97 3.34 12.75
N PRO A 20 -1.62 2.71 11.61
CA PRO A 20 -0.53 3.18 10.78
C PRO A 20 -0.89 4.51 10.12
N ASP A 21 0.08 5.42 10.10
CA ASP A 21 0.01 6.69 9.37
C ASP A 21 0.02 6.44 7.85
N LEU A 22 0.69 5.37 7.43
CA LEU A 22 0.91 5.00 6.04
C LEU A 22 0.87 3.48 5.86
N VAL A 23 0.12 3.02 4.84
CA VAL A 23 0.20 1.66 4.32
C VAL A 23 1.06 1.65 3.05
N ILE A 24 2.06 0.79 3.01
CA ILE A 24 2.88 0.53 1.83
C ILE A 24 2.58 -0.88 1.31
N LEU A 25 2.09 -0.94 0.07
CA LEU A 25 1.86 -2.19 -0.66
C LEU A 25 2.96 -2.40 -1.68
N GLU A 26 3.58 -3.58 -1.70
CA GLU A 26 4.51 -3.95 -2.77
C GLU A 26 3.91 -5.05 -3.66
N GLY A 27 3.66 -4.71 -4.93
CA GLY A 27 3.14 -5.63 -5.93
C GLY A 27 4.20 -6.61 -6.43
N THR A 28 4.52 -7.64 -5.65
CA THR A 28 5.57 -8.62 -5.96
C THR A 28 5.19 -10.04 -5.57
N TRP A 29 5.61 -11.01 -6.37
CA TRP A 29 5.58 -12.44 -6.02
C TRP A 29 6.76 -12.84 -5.13
N TRP A 30 7.84 -12.04 -5.11
CA TRP A 30 9.09 -12.34 -4.42
C TRP A 30 9.04 -11.86 -2.97
N ASP A 31 7.96 -12.22 -2.27
CA ASP A 31 7.58 -11.69 -0.97
C ASP A 31 8.67 -11.89 0.10
N ARG A 32 9.26 -13.07 0.21
CA ARG A 32 10.31 -13.37 1.21
C ARG A 32 11.48 -12.39 1.14
N LYS A 33 11.98 -12.15 -0.08
CA LYS A 33 13.09 -11.21 -0.32
C LYS A 33 12.65 -9.76 -0.12
N SER A 34 11.41 -9.44 -0.49
CA SER A 34 10.84 -8.11 -0.27
C SER A 34 10.72 -7.82 1.23
N TYR A 35 10.11 -8.69 2.03
CA TYR A 35 10.02 -8.53 3.48
C TYR A 35 11.39 -8.41 4.12
N GLU A 36 12.35 -9.28 3.81
CA GLU A 36 13.74 -9.18 4.30
C GLU A 36 14.34 -7.79 4.03
N LYS A 37 14.18 -7.26 2.82
CA LYS A 37 14.73 -5.96 2.42
C LYS A 37 13.98 -4.78 3.02
N ARG A 38 12.65 -4.81 3.04
CA ARG A 38 11.79 -3.66 3.38
C ARG A 38 11.67 -3.49 4.88
N LEU A 39 11.52 -4.59 5.62
CA LEU A 39 11.41 -4.54 7.08
C LEU A 39 12.73 -4.10 7.72
N ALA A 40 13.87 -4.28 7.06
CA ALA A 40 15.17 -3.78 7.52
C ALA A 40 15.26 -2.24 7.60
N TYR A 41 14.35 -1.50 6.97
CA TYR A 41 14.26 -0.04 7.11
C TYR A 41 13.45 0.42 8.32
N LEU A 42 12.70 -0.49 8.95
CA LEU A 42 11.76 -0.17 10.00
C LEU A 42 12.34 -0.55 11.37
N GLU A 43 12.01 0.24 12.38
CA GLU A 43 12.27 -0.07 13.78
C GLU A 43 11.05 -0.76 14.40
N ASN A 44 11.26 -1.53 15.49
CA ASN A 44 10.18 -2.15 16.27
C ASN A 44 9.20 -2.99 15.43
N VAL A 45 9.73 -3.73 14.45
CA VAL A 45 8.92 -4.51 13.52
C VAL A 45 8.15 -5.60 14.26
N ARG A 46 6.84 -5.66 14.01
CA ARG A 46 5.95 -6.72 14.48
C ARG A 46 4.93 -7.07 13.43
N GLU A 47 4.56 -8.33 13.34
CA GLU A 47 3.44 -8.75 12.51
C GLU A 47 2.12 -8.39 13.20
N SER A 48 1.12 -7.97 12.43
CA SER A 48 -0.25 -7.85 12.91
C SER A 48 -0.88 -9.23 13.08
N GLN A 49 -2.10 -9.29 13.64
CA GLN A 49 -2.86 -10.55 13.65
C GLN A 49 -3.34 -11.00 12.26
N PHE A 50 -3.27 -10.12 11.27
CA PHE A 50 -3.46 -10.49 9.87
C PHE A 50 -2.10 -10.92 9.27
N PRO A 51 -2.05 -12.10 8.63
CA PRO A 51 -0.79 -12.67 8.16
C PRO A 51 -0.16 -11.80 7.07
N ASN A 52 1.17 -11.75 7.07
CA ASN A 52 1.98 -11.03 6.10
C ASN A 52 1.73 -9.51 6.07
N MET A 53 1.26 -8.93 7.18
CA MET A 53 1.08 -7.50 7.34
C MET A 53 1.90 -7.04 8.56
N TYR A 54 2.96 -6.29 8.30
CA TYR A 54 3.94 -5.92 9.32
C TYR A 54 3.86 -4.44 9.65
N LEU A 55 3.83 -4.13 10.93
CA LEU A 55 3.93 -2.78 11.46
C LEU A 55 5.38 -2.50 11.85
N GLY A 56 5.81 -1.27 11.69
CA GLY A 56 7.09 -0.78 12.22
C GLY A 56 7.14 0.74 12.18
N SER A 57 8.17 1.30 12.81
CA SER A 57 8.36 2.75 12.89
C SER A 57 9.42 3.22 11.90
N TYR A 58 9.17 4.35 11.24
CA TYR A 58 10.14 5.04 10.39
C TYR A 58 10.00 6.55 10.56
N HIS A 59 11.05 7.22 11.03
CA HIS A 59 11.04 8.67 11.32
C HIS A 59 9.78 9.15 12.08
N ASN A 60 9.47 8.49 13.21
CA ASN A 60 8.30 8.75 14.06
C ASN A 60 6.92 8.52 13.40
N GLN A 61 6.87 7.87 12.25
CA GLN A 61 5.62 7.41 11.63
C GLN A 61 5.47 5.91 11.78
N THR A 62 4.24 5.46 12.02
CA THR A 62 3.87 4.05 12.04
C THR A 62 3.54 3.62 10.61
N ILE A 63 4.29 2.66 10.09
CA ILE A 63 4.17 2.14 8.73
C ILE A 63 3.61 0.73 8.81
N LEU A 64 2.58 0.45 8.00
CA LEU A 64 2.20 -0.91 7.66
C LEU A 64 2.84 -1.28 6.32
N PHE A 65 3.60 -2.36 6.28
CA PHE A 65 4.17 -2.92 5.06
C PHE A 65 3.55 -4.29 4.73
N CYS A 66 3.20 -4.49 3.47
CA CYS A 66 2.61 -5.72 2.96
C CYS A 66 2.99 -5.96 1.50
N SER A 67 3.51 -7.16 1.18
CA SER A 67 3.55 -7.63 -0.20
C SER A 67 2.13 -8.00 -0.64
N ALA A 68 1.66 -7.40 -1.73
CA ALA A 68 0.30 -7.55 -2.20
C ALA A 68 0.27 -7.72 -3.72
N TYR A 69 0.34 -8.97 -4.18
CA TYR A 69 0.20 -9.29 -5.60
C TYR A 69 -1.27 -9.54 -5.97
N GLY A 70 -1.77 -8.74 -6.92
CA GLY A 70 -3.15 -8.83 -7.41
C GLY A 70 -4.16 -8.04 -6.57
N ALA A 71 -5.21 -7.58 -7.24
CA ALA A 71 -6.18 -6.65 -6.64
C ALA A 71 -6.93 -7.20 -5.40
N PRO A 72 -7.35 -8.49 -5.35
CA PRO A 72 -7.98 -9.04 -4.15
C PRO A 72 -7.07 -9.01 -2.92
N ARG A 73 -5.75 -9.18 -3.11
CA ARG A 73 -4.78 -9.09 -2.01
C ARG A 73 -4.48 -7.65 -1.64
N ALA A 74 -4.37 -6.75 -2.62
CA ALA A 74 -4.11 -5.33 -2.38
C ALA A 74 -5.25 -4.63 -1.64
N VAL A 75 -6.51 -4.99 -1.93
CA VAL A 75 -7.66 -4.33 -1.32
C VAL A 75 -7.85 -4.70 0.16
N GLU A 76 -7.39 -5.86 0.59
CA GLU A 76 -7.52 -6.34 1.97
C GLU A 76 -6.87 -5.40 3.01
N PRO A 77 -5.55 -5.09 2.96
CA PRO A 77 -4.94 -4.16 3.90
C PRO A 77 -5.51 -2.74 3.74
N VAL A 78 -5.85 -2.31 2.52
CA VAL A 78 -6.45 -0.98 2.30
C VAL A 78 -7.81 -0.87 2.99
N HIS A 79 -8.66 -1.88 2.86
CA HIS A 79 -9.97 -1.90 3.49
C HIS A 79 -9.87 -1.95 5.01
N ILE A 80 -9.05 -2.86 5.54
CA ILE A 80 -8.91 -3.08 6.99
C ILE A 80 -8.36 -1.82 7.66
N PHE A 81 -7.23 -1.30 7.20
CA PHE A 81 -6.56 -0.16 7.84
C PHE A 81 -7.22 1.18 7.50
N GLY A 82 -7.82 1.31 6.31
CA GLY A 82 -8.67 2.45 5.96
C GLY A 82 -9.91 2.55 6.85
N SER A 83 -10.53 1.42 7.17
CA SER A 83 -11.67 1.36 8.10
C SER A 83 -11.28 1.71 9.55
N MET A 84 -10.02 1.49 9.93
CA MET A 84 -9.51 1.88 11.25
C MET A 84 -9.14 3.36 11.35
N GLY A 85 -8.72 3.98 10.24
CA GLY A 85 -8.43 5.42 10.20
C GLY A 85 -7.24 5.82 9.34
N THR A 86 -6.46 4.88 8.81
CA THR A 86 -5.33 5.19 7.92
C THR A 86 -5.83 5.92 6.67
N ARG A 87 -5.18 7.04 6.33
CA ARG A 87 -5.60 7.92 5.22
C ARG A 87 -4.72 7.81 3.98
N THR A 88 -3.52 7.23 4.12
CA THR A 88 -2.52 7.23 3.05
C THR A 88 -2.12 5.80 2.72
N VAL A 89 -2.15 5.48 1.42
CA VAL A 89 -1.66 4.22 0.86
C VAL A 89 -0.69 4.55 -0.26
N ILE A 90 0.48 3.92 -0.25
CA ILE A 90 1.44 3.97 -1.35
C ILE A 90 1.60 2.56 -1.91
N GLN A 91 1.31 2.39 -3.20
CA GLN A 91 1.59 1.15 -3.91
C GLN A 91 2.88 1.30 -4.71
N ILE A 92 3.84 0.41 -4.43
CA ILE A 92 5.09 0.28 -5.18
C ILE A 92 5.12 -1.06 -5.92
N GLY A 93 5.86 -1.14 -7.01
CA GLY A 93 5.98 -2.38 -7.78
C GLY A 93 6.69 -2.16 -9.10
N SER A 94 6.61 -3.18 -9.95
CA SER A 94 7.08 -3.11 -11.34
C SER A 94 5.89 -3.26 -12.28
N CYS A 95 5.99 -2.67 -13.46
CA CYS A 95 5.01 -2.81 -14.53
C CYS A 95 5.71 -2.90 -15.89
N GLY A 96 5.02 -3.42 -16.89
CA GLY A 96 5.49 -3.40 -18.27
C GLY A 96 5.23 -2.04 -18.91
N GLY A 97 6.21 -1.53 -19.66
CA GLY A 97 6.03 -0.34 -20.50
C GLY A 97 5.13 -0.66 -21.70
N LEU A 98 4.03 0.07 -21.84
CA LEU A 98 3.14 -0.03 -23.01
C LEU A 98 3.50 0.97 -24.12
N GLN A 99 4.31 1.97 -23.80
CA GLN A 99 4.76 3.02 -24.71
C GLN A 99 6.22 2.78 -25.07
N ASN A 100 6.57 2.90 -26.36
CA ASN A 100 7.93 2.65 -26.86
C ASN A 100 9.01 3.53 -26.23
N SER A 101 8.63 4.67 -25.64
CA SER A 101 9.55 5.59 -24.97
C SER A 101 9.93 5.14 -23.56
N ILE A 102 9.17 4.23 -22.93
CA ILE A 102 9.46 3.72 -21.59
C ILE A 102 10.52 2.64 -21.68
N GLN A 103 11.58 2.79 -20.90
CA GLN A 103 12.70 1.86 -20.81
C GLN A 103 12.72 1.11 -19.47
N THR A 104 13.38 -0.05 -19.45
CA THR A 104 13.61 -0.80 -18.22
C THR A 104 14.42 0.04 -17.24
N GLY A 105 13.88 0.24 -16.04
CA GLY A 105 14.51 1.05 -15.00
C GLY A 105 13.88 2.42 -14.81
N ASP A 106 13.04 2.87 -15.76
CA ASP A 106 12.27 4.10 -15.60
C ASP A 106 11.32 4.00 -14.40
N ILE A 107 11.22 5.11 -13.66
CA ILE A 107 10.24 5.28 -12.59
C ILE A 107 9.02 5.94 -13.20
N VAL A 108 7.89 5.25 -13.13
CA VAL A 108 6.61 5.76 -13.63
C VAL A 108 5.72 6.11 -12.45
N LEU A 109 5.23 7.35 -12.44
CA LEU A 109 4.23 7.83 -11.50
C LEU A 109 2.90 8.01 -12.26
N PRO A 110 1.92 7.12 -12.10
CA PRO A 110 0.68 7.20 -12.86
C PRO A 110 -0.20 8.35 -12.34
N GLU A 111 -0.80 9.12 -13.25
CA GLU A 111 -1.85 10.11 -12.91
C GLU A 111 -3.27 9.51 -12.92
N LYS A 112 -3.41 8.31 -13.53
CA LYS A 112 -4.65 7.54 -13.60
C LYS A 112 -4.35 6.08 -13.89
N ALA A 113 -5.24 5.18 -13.48
CA ALA A 113 -5.19 3.77 -13.85
C ALA A 113 -6.56 3.31 -14.38
N ARG A 114 -6.54 2.47 -15.44
CA ARG A 114 -7.76 1.79 -15.91
C ARG A 114 -8.07 0.62 -14.98
N ILE A 115 -9.33 0.50 -14.59
CA ILE A 115 -9.83 -0.58 -13.74
C ILE A 115 -10.14 -1.77 -14.66
N GLY A 116 -9.21 -2.73 -14.71
CA GLY A 116 -9.36 -4.00 -15.43
C GLY A 116 -9.48 -5.22 -14.51
N GLU A 117 -9.61 -4.98 -13.21
CA GLU A 117 -9.63 -6.01 -12.16
C GLU A 117 -11.02 -6.14 -11.52
N GLY A 118 -11.24 -7.18 -10.72
CA GLY A 118 -12.58 -7.55 -10.23
C GLY A 118 -13.00 -6.99 -8.87
N ALA A 119 -12.08 -6.42 -8.08
CA ALA A 119 -12.34 -5.92 -6.73
C ALA A 119 -12.98 -4.52 -6.72
N SER A 120 -12.53 -3.57 -7.54
CA SER A 120 -12.99 -2.16 -7.45
C SER A 120 -14.49 -1.98 -7.67
N GLN A 121 -15.14 -2.87 -8.44
CA GLN A 121 -16.59 -2.81 -8.65
C GLN A 121 -17.38 -2.91 -7.33
N TYR A 122 -16.86 -3.66 -6.35
CA TYR A 122 -17.46 -3.78 -5.01
C TYR A 122 -17.21 -2.55 -4.12
N TYR A 123 -16.37 -1.62 -4.59
CA TYR A 123 -16.08 -0.32 -3.99
C TYR A 123 -16.65 0.85 -4.81
N GLY A 124 -17.49 0.57 -5.81
CA GLY A 124 -18.20 1.59 -6.59
C GLY A 124 -17.43 2.21 -7.76
N HIS A 125 -16.30 1.62 -8.16
CA HIS A 125 -15.49 2.11 -9.28
C HIS A 125 -15.25 1.01 -10.33
N THR A 126 -15.45 1.31 -11.61
CA THR A 126 -15.36 0.31 -12.69
C THR A 126 -14.57 0.73 -13.93
N ASP A 127 -14.24 2.03 -14.12
CA ASP A 127 -13.55 2.52 -15.32
C ASP A 127 -12.13 3.02 -15.01
N VAL A 128 -12.02 4.03 -14.14
CA VAL A 128 -10.75 4.71 -13.84
C VAL A 128 -10.62 4.96 -12.36
N SER A 129 -9.40 4.81 -11.83
CA SER A 129 -9.00 5.34 -10.54
C SER A 129 -7.94 6.43 -10.69
N TYR A 130 -7.94 7.38 -9.76
CA TYR A 130 -7.00 8.50 -9.71
C TYR A 130 -6.28 8.48 -8.36
N PRO A 131 -4.95 8.66 -8.33
CA PRO A 131 -4.23 8.89 -7.09
C PRO A 131 -4.46 10.32 -6.58
N ASP A 132 -4.02 10.59 -5.35
CA ASP A 132 -3.91 11.95 -4.86
C ASP A 132 -2.83 12.71 -5.66
N PRO A 133 -3.17 13.81 -6.35
CA PRO A 133 -2.23 14.52 -7.21
C PRO A 133 -1.10 15.18 -6.42
N HIS A 134 -1.33 15.59 -5.17
CA HIS A 134 -0.29 16.18 -4.33
C HIS A 134 0.74 15.10 -3.92
N LEU A 135 0.31 13.87 -3.64
CA LEU A 135 1.24 12.77 -3.38
C LEU A 135 2.06 12.40 -4.62
N VAL A 136 1.46 12.45 -5.82
CA VAL A 136 2.18 12.21 -7.08
C VAL A 136 3.25 13.28 -7.31
N SER A 137 2.90 14.56 -7.20
CA SER A 137 3.86 15.67 -7.36
C SER A 137 5.02 15.56 -6.37
N ARG A 138 4.72 15.29 -5.09
CA ARG A 138 5.74 15.11 -4.06
C ARG A 138 6.66 13.91 -4.36
N ALA A 139 6.10 12.82 -4.87
CA ALA A 139 6.90 11.66 -5.27
C ALA A 139 7.82 11.97 -6.47
N ALA A 140 7.35 12.78 -7.43
CA ALA A 140 8.15 13.22 -8.57
C ALA A 140 9.34 14.08 -8.11
N GLU A 141 9.11 15.08 -7.27
CA GLU A 141 10.17 15.92 -6.70
C GLU A 141 11.25 15.10 -5.97
N LEU A 142 10.85 14.09 -5.20
CA LEU A 142 11.76 13.19 -4.48
C LEU A 142 12.50 12.22 -5.41
N ALA A 143 11.89 11.84 -6.54
CA ALA A 143 12.51 10.93 -7.50
C ALA A 143 13.61 11.64 -8.32
N GLU A 144 13.44 12.93 -8.60
CA GLU A 144 14.43 13.76 -9.31
C GLU A 144 15.67 14.09 -8.47
N GLN A 145 15.57 14.00 -7.14
CA GLN A 145 16.69 14.25 -6.20
C GLN A 145 17.65 13.06 -6.03
N ARG A 146 17.45 11.98 -6.80
CA ARG A 146 18.28 10.76 -6.77
C ARG A 146 19.54 10.92 -7.61
#